data_AF-A3RKP2-F1
#
_entry.id   AF-A3RKP2-F1
#
_cell.length_a   1.000
_cell.length_b   1.000
_cell.length_c   1.000
_cell.angle_alpha   90.00
_cell.angle_beta   90.00
_cell.angle_gamma   90.00
#
_symmetry.space_group_name_H-M   'P 1'
#
loop_
_entity.id
_entity.type
_entity.pdbx_description
1 polymer ?
#
loop_
_entity_poly.entity_id
_entity_poly.type
_entity_poly.pdbx_seq_one_letter_code
_entity_poly.pdbx_strand_id
1 'polypeptide(L)' 'MNEGKNEVSTSAAGRFAFPSNATFALGDRVRKKSGAAWQGRIVGWYCTTLTPEGYAVESESHPGSVQIYPMTALERVA' A
#
# COMPACT_ATOMS: atom_id res chain seq x y z
N MET A 1 -28.06 23.36 -30.26
CA MET A 1 -27.58 21.99 -30.49
C MET A 1 -26.57 21.63 -29.41
N ASN A 2 -26.96 20.66 -28.58
CA ASN A 2 -26.14 19.70 -27.84
C ASN A 2 -25.07 20.22 -26.87
N GLU A 3 -25.52 20.38 -25.63
CA GLU A 3 -24.76 20.05 -24.43
C GLU A 3 -24.12 18.67 -24.54
N GLY A 4 -22.89 18.57 -24.05
CA GLY A 4 -22.14 17.31 -23.92
C GLY A 4 -21.05 17.46 -22.87
N LYS A 5 -21.41 17.92 -21.68
CA LYS A 5 -20.55 17.77 -20.49
C LYS A 5 -20.46 16.28 -20.17
N ASN A 6 -19.39 15.63 -20.60
CA ASN A 6 -19.00 14.33 -20.06
C ASN A 6 -18.53 14.54 -18.62
N GLU A 7 -19.47 14.56 -17.68
CA GLU A 7 -19.16 14.35 -16.26
C GLU A 7 -18.73 12.90 -16.08
N VAL A 8 -17.41 12.67 -16.13
CA VAL A 8 -16.82 11.43 -15.66
C VAL A 8 -17.15 11.33 -14.18
N SER A 9 -18.18 10.54 -13.87
CA SER A 9 -18.54 10.13 -12.51
C SER A 9 -17.40 9.28 -11.95
N THR A 10 -16.36 9.95 -11.47
CA THR A 10 -15.25 9.33 -10.78
C THR A 10 -15.75 8.96 -9.40
N SER A 11 -16.24 7.73 -9.24
CA SER A 11 -16.53 7.19 -7.92
C SER A 11 -15.26 7.32 -7.07
N ALA A 12 -15.33 8.09 -5.98
CA ALA A 12 -14.21 8.30 -5.07
C ALA A 12 -13.61 6.97 -4.58
N ALA A 13 -14.43 5.92 -4.50
CA ALA A 13 -14.00 4.57 -4.14
C ALA A 13 -12.92 3.99 -5.08
N GLY A 14 -12.93 4.34 -6.37
CA GLY A 14 -11.93 3.87 -7.33
C GLY A 14 -10.56 4.51 -7.15
N ARG A 15 -10.48 5.71 -6.55
CA ARG A 15 -9.20 6.42 -6.33
C ARG A 15 -8.45 5.97 -5.08
N PHE A 16 -9.12 5.29 -4.14
CA PHE A 16 -8.53 4.82 -2.89
C PHE A 16 -8.45 3.29 -2.81
N ALA A 17 -8.85 2.59 -3.86
CA ALA A 17 -8.72 1.14 -3.94
C ALA A 17 -7.23 0.74 -3.98
N PHE A 18 -6.92 -0.38 -3.35
CA PHE A 18 -5.61 -1.01 -3.45
C PHE A 18 -5.31 -1.35 -4.93
N PRO A 19 -4.08 -1.10 -5.43
CA PRO A 19 -3.77 -1.40 -6.83
C PRO A 19 -3.96 -2.90 -7.12
N SER A 20 -4.65 -3.22 -8.22
CA SER A 20 -4.91 -4.62 -8.62
C SER A 20 -3.64 -5.39 -8.99
N ASN A 21 -2.55 -4.68 -9.27
CA ASN A 21 -1.21 -5.21 -9.57
C ASN A 21 -0.21 -5.00 -8.42
N ALA A 22 -0.69 -4.76 -7.19
CA ALA A 22 0.17 -4.61 -6.03
C ALA A 22 0.94 -5.90 -5.73
N THR A 23 2.22 -5.77 -5.41
CA THR A 23 3.09 -6.88 -5.00
C THR A 23 2.58 -7.56 -3.73
N PHE A 24 2.07 -6.79 -2.76
CA PHE A 24 1.48 -7.29 -1.52
C PHE A 24 0.01 -6.88 -1.40
N ALA A 25 -0.80 -7.73 -0.79
CA ALA A 25 -2.20 -7.46 -0.49
C ALA A 25 -2.38 -7.03 0.97
N LEU A 26 -3.50 -6.38 1.29
CA LEU A 26 -3.90 -6.13 2.68
C LEU A 26 -3.91 -7.43 3.48
N GLY A 27 -3.33 -7.40 4.68
CA GLY A 27 -3.22 -8.54 5.58
C GLY A 27 -2.02 -9.46 5.34
N ASP A 28 -1.32 -9.33 4.20
CA ASP A 28 -0.09 -10.10 3.94
C ASP A 28 0.92 -9.88 5.07
N ARG A 29 1.53 -10.96 5.53
CA ARG A 29 2.59 -10.90 6.53
C ARG A 29 3.93 -10.66 5.83
N VAL A 30 4.61 -9.59 6.21
CA VAL A 30 5.86 -9.15 5.60
C VAL A 30 6.89 -8.79 6.66
N ARG A 31 8.15 -8.78 6.25
CA ARG A 31 9.25 -8.24 7.04
C ARG A 31 10.24 -7.46 6.18
N LYS A 32 11.04 -6.61 6.82
CA LYS A 32 12.19 -5.99 6.15
C LYS A 32 13.27 -7.02 5.82
N LYS A 33 13.80 -6.93 4.60
CA LYS A 33 14.90 -7.78 4.11
C LYS A 33 16.22 -7.51 4.83
N SER A 34 16.46 -6.26 5.23
CA SER A 34 17.73 -5.83 5.82
C SER A 34 17.61 -4.56 6.67
N GLY A 35 18.68 -4.27 7.43
CA GLY A 35 18.76 -3.12 8.34
C GLY A 35 17.93 -3.31 9.61
N ALA A 36 17.44 -2.20 10.18
CA ALA A 36 16.57 -2.24 11.36
C ALA A 36 15.35 -3.14 11.12
N ALA A 37 15.10 -4.08 12.03
CA ALA A 37 14.03 -5.06 11.87
C ALA A 37 12.64 -4.41 11.94
N TRP A 38 11.75 -4.85 11.06
CA TRP A 38 10.32 -4.59 11.14
C TRP A 38 9.58 -5.77 10.54
N GLN A 39 8.54 -6.24 11.22
CA GLN A 39 7.73 -7.37 10.78
C GLN A 39 6.28 -7.16 11.24
N GLY A 40 5.35 -7.56 10.39
CA GLY A 40 3.92 -7.52 10.70
C GLY A 40 3.07 -7.61 9.44
N ARG A 41 1.96 -6.88 9.38
CA ARG A 41 0.96 -7.02 8.31
C ARG A 41 0.78 -5.76 7.49
N ILE A 42 0.50 -5.92 6.20
CA ILE A 42 0.14 -4.83 5.31
C ILE A 42 -1.24 -4.26 5.73
N VAL A 43 -1.27 -2.97 6.04
CA VAL A 43 -2.49 -2.24 6.44
C VAL A 43 -2.82 -1.06 5.53
N GLY A 44 -1.97 -0.78 4.55
CA GLY A 44 -2.16 0.30 3.60
C GLY A 44 -1.08 0.35 2.53
N TRP A 45 -1.24 1.27 1.60
CA TRP A 45 -0.29 1.51 0.52
C TRP A 45 -0.07 3.01 0.32
N TYR A 46 1.04 3.36 -0.33
CA TYR A 46 1.32 4.71 -0.77
C TYR A 46 2.07 4.69 -2.11
N CYS A 47 1.99 5.81 -2.82
CA CYS A 47 2.69 6.02 -4.08
C CYS A 47 3.21 7.46 -4.12
N THR A 48 4.49 7.61 -4.47
CA THR A 48 5.13 8.90 -4.73
C THR A 48 6.04 8.75 -5.95
N THR A 49 6.53 9.86 -6.51
CA THR A 49 7.51 9.82 -7.60
C THR A 49 8.77 9.03 -7.24
N LEU A 50 9.24 9.12 -5.98
CA LEU A 50 10.44 8.40 -5.51
C LEU A 50 10.15 6.93 -5.17
N THR A 51 8.94 6.64 -4.68
CA THR A 51 8.50 5.29 -4.33
C THR A 51 7.19 5.00 -5.04
N PRO A 52 7.24 4.49 -6.28
CA PRO A 52 6.05 4.20 -7.07
C PRO A 52 5.17 3.14 -6.42
N GLU A 53 5.74 2.29 -5.56
CA GLU A 53 5.01 1.27 -4.82
C GLU A 53 5.59 1.12 -3.41
N GLY A 54 4.77 1.48 -2.41
CA GLY A 54 5.14 1.40 -1.01
C GLY A 54 3.97 0.99 -0.13
N TYR A 55 4.29 0.50 1.06
CA TYR A 55 3.36 -0.17 1.95
C TYR A 55 3.44 0.35 3.38
N ALA A 56 2.28 0.47 4.01
CA ALA A 56 2.17 0.65 5.45
C ALA A 56 2.10 -0.72 6.13
N VAL A 57 3.01 -0.96 7.07
CA VAL A 57 3.14 -2.22 7.80
C VAL A 57 2.90 -1.97 9.29
N GLU A 58 1.81 -2.50 9.82
CA GLU A 58 1.56 -2.53 11.25
C GLU A 58 2.42 -3.62 11.89
N SER A 59 3.12 -3.30 12.98
CA SER A 59 3.99 -4.24 13.69
C SER A 59 3.20 -5.34 14.39
N GLU A 60 3.64 -6.59 14.26
CA GLU A 60 3.08 -7.69 15.05
C GLU A 60 3.57 -7.70 16.51
N SER A 61 4.69 -7.04 16.81
CA SER A 61 5.26 -6.96 18.16
C SER A 61 4.79 -5.72 18.92
N HIS A 62 4.31 -4.69 18.21
CA HIS A 62 3.84 -3.44 18.79
C HIS A 62 2.52 -3.02 18.12
N PRO A 63 1.37 -3.58 18.55
CA PRO A 63 0.06 -3.30 17.95
C PRO A 63 -0.24 -1.80 17.86
N GLY A 64 -0.85 -1.37 16.75
CA GLY A 64 -1.11 0.05 16.45
C GLY A 64 0.10 0.84 15.94
N SER A 65 1.33 0.31 16.05
CA SER A 65 2.52 0.98 15.50
C SER A 65 2.67 0.64 14.02
N VAL A 66 2.63 1.68 13.18
CA VAL A 66 2.73 1.54 11.72
C VAL A 66 3.97 2.26 11.21
N GLN A 67 4.70 1.62 10.30
CA GLN A 67 5.77 2.25 9.53
C GLN A 67 5.56 2.02 8.04
N ILE A 68 6.17 2.87 7.21
CA ILE A 68 6.07 2.80 5.75
C ILE A 68 7.41 2.42 5.12
N TYR A 69 7.36 1.53 4.12
CA TYR A 69 8.55 1.12 3.37
C TYR A 69 8.24 0.96 1.88
N PRO A 70 9.25 1.19 1.01
CA PRO A 70 9.14 0.80 -0.39
C PRO A 70 8.99 -0.71 -0.51
N MET A 71 8.28 -1.17 -1.55
CA MET A 71 8.11 -2.59 -1.86
C MET A 71 9.45 -3.36 -1.81
N THR A 72 10.50 -2.77 -2.38
CA THR A 72 11.82 -3.39 -2.51
C THR A 72 12.48 -3.73 -1.17
N ALA A 73 12.11 -3.07 -0.08
CA ALA A 73 12.64 -3.32 1.26
C ALA A 73 11.93 -4.48 1.98
N LEU A 74 10.80 -4.98 1.45
CA LEU A 74 9.94 -5.95 2.11
C LEU A 74 9.95 -7.31 1.40
N GLU A 75 9.85 -8.37 2.17
CA GLU A 75 9.60 -9.73 1.69
C GLU A 75 8.44 -10.37 2.45
N ARG A 76 7.68 -11.24 1.78
CA ARG A 76 6.63 -12.04 2.44
C ARG A 76 7.27 -13.03 3.40
N VAL A 77 6.64 -13.18 4.55
CA VAL A 77 6.95 -14.23 5.52
C VAL A 77 5.94 -15.36 5.29
N ALA A 78 6.46 -16.58 5.11
CA ALA A 78 5.64 -17.79 5.01
C ALA A 78 4.86 -18.08 6.31
#